data_AF-A0A828XSD7-F1
#
_entry.id   AF-A0A828XSD7-F1
#
_cell.length_a   1.000
_cell.length_b   1.000
_cell.length_c   1.000
_cell.angle_alpha   90.00
_cell.angle_beta   90.00
_cell.angle_gamma   90.00
#
_symmetry.space_group_name_H-M   'P 1'
#
loop_
_entity.id
_entity.type
_entity.pdbx_description
1 polymer ?
#
loop_
_entity_poly.entity_id
_entity_poly.type
_entity_poly.pdbx_seq_one_letter_code
_entity_poly.pdbx_strand_id
1 'polypeptide(L)'
;MIFISVALFAEAKPLIESLGLNILRDKTVFPVYQNENHTLVISGTGKIHSAMSVVFLLNEFKNQISDSSWILNFGICGARKDISEIGRSFLIHKITDEGSFKNVYPDILFHSPISESALRTFDKPIFDDVVPELPNTLVDMEAFGFFTASRKFFSSDRIRVVKIVSDNFNKLEYSNIEDFSKTISFRIQNSLPDILSILSIPVFQGNDIQLLAKETSALLQICETLRLSETERIQLKDWMIGYKIRTGNSPDLGLSILKNSNGLFKPDRTLVETRELGKKGLYALRQFYQS
;
A
#
# COMPACT_ATOMS: atom_id res chain seq x y z
N MET A 1 -8.53 9.97 6.84
CA MET A 1 -7.52 10.22 7.90
C MET A 1 -6.30 9.35 7.60
N ILE A 2 -5.09 9.89 7.66
CA ILE A 2 -3.85 9.11 7.51
C ILE A 2 -3.28 8.84 8.90
N PHE A 3 -3.05 7.58 9.23
CA PHE A 3 -2.41 7.18 10.48
C PHE A 3 -0.92 6.99 10.25
N ILE A 4 -0.08 7.46 11.17
CA ILE A 4 1.38 7.40 11.06
C ILE A 4 1.95 6.80 12.35
N SER A 5 2.84 5.83 12.23
CA SER A 5 3.57 5.23 13.35
C SER A 5 5.06 5.38 13.11
N VAL A 6 5.74 6.02 14.07
CA VAL A 6 7.20 6.20 14.10
C VAL A 6 7.75 5.73 15.44
N ALA A 7 9.00 5.28 15.49
CA ALA A 7 9.57 4.74 16.72
C ALA A 7 10.07 5.84 17.67
N LEU A 8 10.69 6.87 17.11
CA LEU A 8 11.43 7.88 17.85
C LEU A 8 10.82 9.27 17.69
N PHE A 9 10.91 10.10 18.73
CA PHE A 9 10.56 11.52 18.60
C PHE A 9 11.43 12.24 17.56
N ALA A 10 12.70 11.84 17.42
CA ALA A 10 13.60 12.38 16.40
C ALA A 10 13.11 12.13 14.96
N GLU A 11 12.41 11.01 14.73
CA GLU A 11 11.75 10.70 13.45
C GLU A 11 10.44 11.48 13.29
N ALA A 12 9.69 11.62 14.39
CA ALA A 12 8.41 12.33 14.42
C ALA A 12 8.57 13.83 14.15
N LYS A 13 9.61 14.46 14.70
CA LYS A 13 9.74 15.91 14.77
C LYS A 13 9.62 16.60 13.41
N PRO A 14 10.37 16.22 12.35
CA PRO A 14 10.23 16.84 11.03
C PRO A 14 8.81 16.71 10.45
N LEU A 15 8.15 15.56 10.67
CA LEU A 15 6.78 15.34 10.20
C LEU A 15 5.76 16.17 10.98
N ILE A 16 5.92 16.27 12.30
CA ILE A 16 5.08 17.11 13.16
C ILE A 16 5.14 18.56 12.69
N GLU A 17 6.34 19.08 12.45
CA GLU A 17 6.56 20.45 11.99
C GLU A 17 6.01 20.66 10.57
N SER A 18 6.28 19.74 9.64
CA SER A 18 5.85 19.89 8.24
C SER A 18 4.34 19.75 8.04
N LEU A 19 3.69 18.88 8.81
CA LEU A 19 2.26 18.62 8.72
C LEU A 19 1.44 19.51 9.67
N GLY A 20 2.09 20.30 10.53
CA GLY A 20 1.44 21.15 11.52
C GLY A 20 0.62 20.34 12.55
N LEU A 21 1.20 19.25 13.07
CA LEU A 21 0.50 18.39 14.03
C LEU A 21 0.56 18.97 15.45
N ASN A 22 -0.55 18.90 16.17
CA ASN A 22 -0.63 19.33 17.56
C ASN A 22 -0.60 18.13 18.51
N ILE A 23 0.13 18.25 19.62
CA ILE A 23 0.14 17.21 20.64
C ILE A 23 -1.27 17.07 21.28
N LEU A 24 -1.74 15.84 21.40
CA LEU A 24 -2.91 15.53 22.23
C LEU A 24 -2.48 15.56 23.69
N ARG A 25 -3.02 16.54 24.43
CA ARG A 25 -2.61 16.83 25.82
C ARG A 25 -3.18 15.84 26.84
N ASP A 26 -4.18 15.06 26.45
CA ASP A 26 -4.72 14.00 27.29
C ASP A 26 -3.65 12.92 27.51
N LYS A 27 -3.61 12.36 28.73
CA LYS A 27 -2.67 11.29 29.07
C LYS A 27 -3.02 10.02 28.29
N THR A 28 -2.42 9.89 27.13
CA THR A 28 -2.43 8.69 26.29
C THR A 28 -1.26 7.79 26.67
N VAL A 29 -1.39 6.48 26.45
CA VAL A 29 -0.33 5.50 26.77
C VAL A 29 0.90 5.70 25.88
N PHE A 30 0.69 6.22 24.66
CA PHE A 30 1.73 6.59 23.71
C PHE A 30 1.55 8.06 23.31
N PRO A 31 2.62 8.85 23.10
CA PRO A 31 2.49 10.22 22.60
C PRO A 31 1.80 10.26 21.23
N VAL A 32 0.75 11.06 21.12
CA VAL A 32 -0.01 11.25 19.88
C VAL A 32 -0.01 12.72 19.46
N TYR A 33 0.21 12.95 18.17
CA TYR A 33 0.12 14.25 17.51
C TYR A 33 -0.91 14.17 16.40
N GLN A 34 -1.79 15.17 16.29
CA GLN A 34 -2.93 15.11 15.37
C GLN A 34 -3.27 16.47 14.74
N ASN A 35 -3.81 16.41 13.53
CA ASN A 35 -4.62 17.45 12.92
C ASN A 35 -5.86 16.82 12.24
N GLU A 36 -6.58 17.57 11.41
CA GLU A 36 -7.79 17.09 10.73
C GLU A 36 -7.54 15.91 9.76
N ASN A 37 -6.32 15.78 9.23
CA ASN A 37 -5.98 14.86 8.16
C ASN A 37 -5.02 13.73 8.58
N HIS A 38 -4.25 13.93 9.66
CA HIS A 38 -3.20 13.01 10.10
C HIS A 38 -3.25 12.76 11.60
N THR A 39 -3.00 11.51 11.99
CA THR A 39 -2.78 11.10 13.39
C THR A 39 -1.47 10.33 13.48
N LEU A 40 -0.49 10.88 14.18
CA LEU A 40 0.85 10.32 14.37
C LEU A 40 1.02 9.80 15.80
N VAL A 41 1.48 8.56 15.94
CA VAL A 41 1.88 7.96 17.23
C VAL A 41 3.38 7.71 17.27
N ILE A 42 3.99 7.99 18.41
CA ILE A 42 5.37 7.58 18.71
C ILE A 42 5.30 6.25 19.47
N SER A 43 5.70 5.16 18.81
CA SER A 43 5.56 3.81 19.34
C SER A 43 6.59 3.45 20.41
N GLY A 44 7.79 4.01 20.32
CA GLY A 44 8.98 3.41 20.92
C GLY A 44 9.58 2.32 20.02
N THR A 45 10.76 1.84 20.39
CA THR A 45 11.55 0.92 19.58
C THR A 45 11.14 -0.54 19.76
N GLY A 46 11.25 -1.31 18.68
CA GLY A 46 10.99 -2.74 18.63
C GLY A 46 9.55 -3.12 18.25
N LYS A 47 9.43 -4.31 17.66
CA LYS A 47 8.19 -4.81 17.03
C LYS A 47 7.03 -4.96 18.01
N ILE A 48 7.29 -5.22 19.28
CA ILE A 48 6.25 -5.32 20.33
C ILE A 48 5.64 -3.94 20.60
N HIS A 49 6.47 -2.93 20.87
CA HIS A 49 6.01 -1.55 21.09
C HIS A 49 5.27 -1.02 19.86
N SER A 50 5.81 -1.26 18.67
CA SER A 50 5.19 -0.89 17.41
C SER A 50 3.80 -1.53 17.23
N ALA A 51 3.66 -2.83 17.49
CA ALA A 51 2.36 -3.50 17.41
C ALA A 51 1.36 -2.95 18.44
N MET A 52 1.79 -2.76 19.68
CA MET A 52 0.95 -2.22 20.76
C MET A 52 0.46 -0.81 20.46
N SER A 53 1.34 0.07 19.97
CA SER A 53 0.97 1.46 19.64
C SER A 53 -0.01 1.53 18.48
N VAL A 54 0.10 0.64 17.49
CA VAL A 54 -0.83 0.59 16.35
C VAL A 54 -2.21 0.15 16.82
N VAL A 55 -2.29 -0.91 17.64
CA VAL A 55 -3.58 -1.38 18.19
C VAL A 55 -4.21 -0.28 19.05
N PHE A 56 -3.42 0.38 19.91
CA PHE A 56 -3.87 1.53 20.69
C PHE A 56 -4.42 2.64 19.77
N LEU A 57 -3.63 3.12 18.82
CA LEU A 57 -3.98 4.22 17.91
C LEU A 57 -5.27 3.92 17.15
N LEU A 58 -5.36 2.77 16.50
CA LEU A 58 -6.50 2.45 15.63
C LEU A 58 -7.77 2.15 16.42
N ASN A 59 -7.67 1.69 17.67
CA ASN A 59 -8.83 1.51 18.54
C ASN A 59 -9.31 2.84 19.14
N GLU A 60 -8.40 3.69 19.60
CA GLU A 60 -8.71 5.00 20.18
C GLU A 60 -9.39 5.91 19.15
N PHE A 61 -8.89 5.92 17.92
CA PHE A 61 -9.39 6.78 16.85
C PHE A 61 -10.27 6.02 15.84
N LYS A 62 -10.89 4.91 16.24
CA LYS A 62 -11.70 4.05 15.35
C LYS A 62 -12.81 4.82 14.60
N ASN A 63 -13.41 5.82 15.25
CA ASN A 63 -14.49 6.62 14.66
C ASN A 63 -13.99 7.60 13.58
N GLN A 64 -12.68 7.76 13.43
CA GLN A 64 -12.03 8.58 12.40
C GLN A 64 -11.50 7.73 11.24
N ILE A 65 -11.63 6.40 11.32
CA ILE A 65 -11.27 5.49 10.23
C ILE A 65 -12.42 5.50 9.22
N SER A 66 -12.10 5.80 7.96
CA SER A 66 -13.02 5.77 6.82
C SER A 66 -12.44 4.92 5.69
N ASP A 67 -13.19 4.77 4.60
CA ASP A 67 -12.72 4.02 3.42
C ASP A 67 -11.54 4.67 2.70
N SER A 68 -11.27 5.95 2.92
CA SER A 68 -10.09 6.65 2.43
C SER A 68 -8.91 6.63 3.41
N SER A 69 -9.10 6.07 4.62
CA SER A 69 -8.03 6.00 5.61
C SER A 69 -7.04 4.88 5.32
N TRP A 70 -5.78 5.13 5.65
CA TRP A 70 -4.67 4.17 5.55
C TRP A 70 -3.63 4.48 6.61
N ILE A 71 -2.66 3.58 6.76
CA ILE A 71 -1.62 3.69 7.77
C ILE A 71 -0.21 3.56 7.19
N LEU A 72 0.70 4.39 7.71
CA LEU A 72 2.10 4.46 7.35
C LEU A 72 2.98 4.09 8.57
N ASN A 73 3.91 3.15 8.40
CA ASN A 73 5.09 3.12 9.24
C ASN A 73 6.19 3.91 8.57
N PHE A 74 6.80 4.80 9.34
CA PHE A 74 7.91 5.61 8.88
C PHE A 74 9.03 5.59 9.93
N GLY A 75 10.27 5.47 9.47
CA GLY A 75 11.43 5.52 10.35
C GLY A 75 12.72 5.18 9.64
N ILE A 76 13.80 5.13 10.41
CA ILE A 76 15.11 4.79 9.88
C ILE A 76 15.30 3.26 9.76
N CYS A 77 16.31 2.87 8.98
CA CYS A 77 16.78 1.50 8.84
C CYS A 77 18.31 1.48 8.64
N GLY A 78 18.94 0.35 8.98
CA GLY A 78 20.34 0.09 8.63
C GLY A 78 20.44 -0.67 7.30
N ALA A 79 21.51 -0.43 6.55
CA ALA A 79 21.79 -1.17 5.31
C ALA A 79 23.29 -1.20 5.03
N ARG A 80 23.84 -2.30 4.53
CA ARG A 80 25.26 -2.31 4.14
C ARG A 80 25.57 -1.25 3.08
N LYS A 81 26.79 -0.72 3.10
CA LYS A 81 27.23 0.36 2.20
C LYS A 81 27.17 -0.01 0.71
N ASP A 82 27.32 -1.29 0.38
CA ASP A 82 27.20 -1.83 -0.97
C ASP A 82 25.74 -2.01 -1.42
N ILE A 83 24.78 -1.97 -0.50
CA ILE A 83 23.34 -2.05 -0.79
C ILE A 83 22.75 -0.67 -1.01
N SER A 84 23.05 0.28 -0.11
CA SER A 84 22.51 1.63 -0.19
C SER A 84 23.36 2.66 0.54
N GLU A 85 23.29 3.90 0.03
CA GLU A 85 23.80 5.09 0.68
C GLU A 85 22.88 5.57 1.81
N ILE A 86 23.47 6.26 2.79
CA ILE A 86 22.75 6.93 3.89
C ILE A 86 21.90 8.07 3.32
N GLY A 87 20.67 8.21 3.82
CA GLY A 87 19.70 9.23 3.41
C GLY A 87 18.79 8.78 2.27
N ARG A 88 19.02 7.60 1.68
CA ARG A 88 18.14 7.07 0.64
C ARG A 88 16.85 6.52 1.26
N SER A 89 15.71 6.89 0.68
CA SER A 89 14.37 6.41 1.05
C SER A 89 13.95 5.19 0.22
N PHE A 90 13.23 4.28 0.86
CA PHE A 90 12.65 3.10 0.22
C PHE A 90 11.20 2.87 0.64
N LEU A 91 10.38 2.47 -0.33
CA LEU A 91 9.07 1.89 -0.09
C LEU A 91 9.20 0.38 0.06
N ILE A 92 8.65 -0.20 1.12
CA ILE A 92 8.89 -1.60 1.44
C ILE A 92 7.79 -2.49 0.86
N HIS A 93 8.16 -3.40 -0.05
CA HIS A 93 7.23 -4.35 -0.70
C HIS A 93 7.20 -5.72 -0.01
N LYS A 94 8.17 -6.01 0.85
CA LYS A 94 8.27 -7.27 1.61
C LYS A 94 8.95 -7.04 2.94
N ILE A 95 8.39 -7.59 4.01
CA ILE A 95 8.95 -7.56 5.34
C ILE A 95 9.14 -9.00 5.82
N THR A 96 10.36 -9.34 6.24
CA THR A 96 10.69 -10.64 6.83
C THR A 96 11.01 -10.44 8.31
N ASP A 97 10.32 -11.16 9.22
CA ASP A 97 10.74 -11.22 10.62
C ASP A 97 11.93 -12.16 10.78
N GLU A 98 13.04 -11.69 11.36
CA GLU A 98 14.19 -12.54 11.63
C GLU A 98 13.82 -13.68 12.57
N GLY A 99 13.14 -13.37 13.68
CA GLY A 99 12.92 -14.33 14.76
C GLY A 99 12.02 -15.52 14.38
N SER A 100 11.03 -15.28 13.51
CA SER A 100 10.09 -16.32 13.05
C SER A 100 10.23 -16.72 11.58
N PHE A 101 11.08 -16.05 10.81
CA PHE A 101 11.25 -16.21 9.36
C PHE A 101 9.97 -16.02 8.53
N LYS A 102 8.93 -15.42 9.12
CA LYS A 102 7.68 -15.15 8.43
C LYS A 102 7.82 -13.94 7.53
N ASN A 103 7.18 -14.03 6.36
CA ASN A 103 7.11 -12.94 5.40
C ASN A 103 5.72 -12.33 5.39
N VAL A 104 5.66 -11.01 5.27
CA VAL A 104 4.44 -10.24 5.05
C VAL A 104 4.65 -9.20 3.95
N TYR A 105 3.56 -8.81 3.29
CA TYR A 105 3.60 -8.07 2.03
C TYR A 105 2.62 -6.88 2.07
N PRO A 106 3.14 -5.65 2.20
CA PRO A 106 2.43 -4.44 1.80
C PRO A 106 2.15 -4.47 0.29
N ASP A 107 0.89 -4.25 -0.12
CA ASP A 107 0.53 -4.26 -1.53
C ASP A 107 0.75 -2.87 -2.12
N ILE A 108 1.73 -2.74 -3.01
CA ILE A 108 2.03 -1.47 -3.69
C ILE A 108 1.27 -1.44 -5.01
N LEU A 109 0.04 -0.91 -4.96
CA LEU A 109 -0.87 -0.81 -6.11
C LEU A 109 -0.86 0.58 -6.76
N PHE A 110 0.23 1.33 -6.58
CA PHE A 110 0.38 2.69 -7.06
C PHE A 110 1.81 2.94 -7.55
N HIS A 111 1.97 3.90 -8.46
CA HIS A 111 3.31 4.33 -8.88
C HIS A 111 3.93 5.21 -7.79
N SER A 112 5.14 4.86 -7.34
CA SER A 112 5.89 5.58 -6.32
C SER A 112 7.11 6.26 -6.95
N PRO A 113 7.46 7.51 -6.56
CA PRO A 113 8.69 8.15 -7.02
C PRO A 113 9.95 7.62 -6.31
N ILE A 114 9.79 6.86 -5.22
CA ILE A 114 10.91 6.26 -4.47
C ILE A 114 11.08 4.77 -4.78
N SER A 115 12.33 4.30 -4.69
CA SER A 115 12.67 2.90 -4.97
C SER A 115 12.02 1.93 -4.00
N GLU A 116 11.69 0.73 -4.49
CA GLU A 116 11.17 -0.34 -3.65
C GLU A 116 12.30 -1.22 -3.10
N SER A 117 12.13 -1.78 -1.90
CA SER A 117 13.06 -2.75 -1.34
C SER A 117 12.37 -3.76 -0.42
N ALA A 118 13.01 -4.92 -0.23
CA ALA A 118 12.71 -5.80 0.88
C ALA A 118 13.34 -5.25 2.18
N LEU A 119 12.77 -5.65 3.31
CA LEU A 119 13.19 -5.28 4.65
C LEU A 119 13.18 -6.51 5.56
N ARG A 120 14.12 -6.57 6.50
CA ARG A 120 14.16 -7.60 7.53
C ARG A 120 14.08 -6.96 8.91
N THR A 121 13.12 -7.38 9.73
CA THR A 121 12.91 -6.86 11.08
C THR A 121 13.62 -7.74 12.09
N PHE A 122 14.48 -7.13 12.91
CA PHE A 122 15.25 -7.78 13.96
C PHE A 122 14.77 -7.34 15.35
N ASP A 123 15.00 -8.18 16.37
CA ASP A 123 14.66 -7.86 17.76
C ASP A 123 15.69 -6.98 18.45
N LYS A 124 16.89 -6.86 17.86
CA LYS A 124 18.01 -6.10 18.40
C LYS A 124 18.70 -5.33 17.28
N PRO A 125 19.37 -4.20 17.58
CA PRO A 125 20.21 -3.50 16.62
C PRO A 125 21.29 -4.43 16.04
N ILE A 126 21.61 -4.23 14.77
CA ILE A 126 22.63 -4.97 14.05
C ILE A 126 23.83 -4.06 13.82
N PHE A 127 24.98 -4.52 14.28
CA PHE A 127 26.26 -3.86 14.08
C PHE A 127 27.30 -4.85 13.57
N ASP A 128 28.26 -4.35 12.79
CA ASP A 128 29.37 -5.13 12.22
C ASP A 128 30.27 -5.80 13.26
N ASP A 129 30.36 -5.23 14.47
CA ASP A 129 31.05 -5.80 15.63
C ASP A 129 30.25 -6.88 16.38
N VAL A 130 28.95 -7.01 16.09
CA VAL A 130 28.03 -7.89 16.83
C VAL A 130 27.66 -9.16 16.07
N VAL A 131 27.53 -9.09 14.74
CA VAL A 131 27.09 -10.24 13.93
C VAL A 131 28.19 -10.79 13.02
N PRO A 132 28.30 -12.13 12.87
CA PRO A 132 29.31 -12.74 11.99
C PRO A 132 29.11 -12.41 10.50
N GLU A 133 27.85 -12.23 10.10
CA GLU A 133 27.47 -11.95 8.71
C GLU A 133 26.43 -10.84 8.68
N LEU A 134 26.74 -9.75 7.98
CA LEU A 134 25.84 -8.61 7.84
C LEU A 134 24.69 -8.93 6.87
N PRO A 135 23.43 -8.63 7.25
CA PRO A 135 22.28 -8.88 6.39
C PRO A 135 22.40 -8.21 5.03
N ASN A 136 22.11 -8.95 3.97
CA ASN A 136 22.10 -8.44 2.59
C ASN A 136 20.75 -7.79 2.21
N THR A 137 20.21 -6.97 3.11
CA THR A 137 18.91 -6.30 2.96
C THR A 137 18.86 -5.09 3.89
N LEU A 138 17.86 -4.22 3.72
CA LEU A 138 17.52 -3.22 4.73
C LEU A 138 17.10 -3.91 6.03
N VAL A 139 17.41 -3.28 7.17
CA VAL A 139 17.11 -3.81 8.51
C VAL A 139 16.46 -2.75 9.39
N ASP A 140 15.37 -3.12 10.06
CA ASP A 140 14.74 -2.31 11.10
C ASP A 140 14.35 -3.14 12.32
N MET A 141 13.62 -2.54 13.26
CA MET A 141 13.14 -3.23 14.46
C MET A 141 11.61 -3.22 14.62
N GLU A 142 10.85 -2.55 13.75
CA GLU A 142 9.43 -2.23 13.98
C GLU A 142 8.47 -2.80 12.93
N ALA A 143 8.86 -2.83 11.66
CA ALA A 143 7.95 -2.95 10.53
C ALA A 143 7.09 -4.22 10.56
N PHE A 144 7.66 -5.36 10.99
CA PHE A 144 6.88 -6.59 11.11
C PHE A 144 5.77 -6.50 12.16
N GLY A 145 6.06 -5.89 13.32
CA GLY A 145 5.09 -5.68 14.39
C GLY A 145 3.99 -4.70 13.96
N PHE A 146 4.40 -3.58 13.36
CA PHE A 146 3.51 -2.60 12.75
C PHE A 146 2.55 -3.24 11.75
N PHE A 147 3.08 -4.00 10.79
CA PHE A 147 2.29 -4.59 9.72
C PHE A 147 1.29 -5.61 10.28
N THR A 148 1.75 -6.47 11.19
CA THR A 148 0.93 -7.50 11.82
C THR A 148 -0.26 -6.91 12.57
N ALA A 149 -0.06 -5.81 13.30
CA ALA A 149 -1.12 -5.09 13.99
C ALA A 149 -2.05 -4.36 13.00
N SER A 150 -1.48 -3.64 12.03
CA SER A 150 -2.21 -2.87 11.02
C SER A 150 -3.16 -3.74 10.20
N ARG A 151 -2.76 -4.97 9.86
CA ARG A 151 -3.57 -5.95 9.12
C ARG A 151 -4.88 -6.38 9.79
N LYS A 152 -5.09 -6.04 11.06
CA LYS A 152 -6.36 -6.25 11.77
C LYS A 152 -7.40 -5.18 11.45
N PHE A 153 -6.98 -4.03 10.94
CA PHE A 153 -7.81 -2.86 10.69
C PHE A 153 -7.82 -2.44 9.21
N PHE A 154 -6.73 -2.71 8.48
CA PHE A 154 -6.54 -2.33 7.08
C PHE A 154 -6.20 -3.54 6.21
N SER A 155 -6.64 -3.51 4.95
CA SER A 155 -6.13 -4.38 3.89
C SER A 155 -4.69 -3.99 3.52
N SER A 156 -3.93 -4.91 2.90
CA SER A 156 -2.50 -4.72 2.61
C SER A 156 -2.21 -3.51 1.72
N ASP A 157 -3.13 -3.15 0.81
CA ASP A 157 -3.05 -2.00 -0.09
C ASP A 157 -3.18 -0.64 0.64
N ARG A 158 -3.63 -0.68 1.91
CA ARG A 158 -3.79 0.48 2.79
C ARG A 158 -2.75 0.51 3.92
N ILE A 159 -1.72 -0.32 3.83
CA ILE A 159 -0.61 -0.35 4.77
C ILE A 159 0.65 -0.04 3.99
N ARG A 160 1.31 1.07 4.34
CA ARG A 160 2.55 1.49 3.70
C ARG A 160 3.67 1.50 4.71
N VAL A 161 4.88 1.17 4.27
CA VAL A 161 6.08 1.21 5.10
C VAL A 161 7.16 1.90 4.30
N VAL A 162 7.67 3.02 4.84
CA VAL A 162 8.74 3.81 4.24
C VAL A 162 9.91 3.84 5.20
N LYS A 163 11.11 3.53 4.70
CA LYS A 163 12.33 3.52 5.49
C LYS A 163 13.41 4.39 4.86
N ILE A 164 14.19 5.07 5.70
CA ILE A 164 15.36 5.84 5.26
C ILE A 164 16.61 5.19 5.84
N VAL A 165 17.64 5.01 5.02
CA VAL A 165 18.91 4.44 5.49
C VAL A 165 19.62 5.44 6.41
N SER A 166 19.78 5.11 7.69
CA SER A 166 20.51 5.92 8.66
C SER A 166 21.97 5.56 8.73
N ASP A 167 22.31 4.29 8.65
CA ASP A 167 23.66 3.83 8.94
C ASP A 167 24.00 2.60 8.12
N ASN A 168 25.30 2.31 8.08
CA ASN A 168 25.83 1.17 7.36
C ASN A 168 26.21 0.00 8.27
N PHE A 169 25.47 -0.20 9.37
CA PHE A 169 25.79 -1.13 10.46
C PHE A 169 27.07 -0.82 11.22
N ASN A 170 27.73 0.29 10.91
CA ASN A 170 28.82 0.80 11.72
C ASN A 170 28.23 1.38 12.99
N LYS A 171 28.72 0.93 14.14
CA LYS A 171 28.40 1.58 15.41
C LYS A 171 28.94 3.00 15.37
N LEU A 172 28.04 3.96 15.13
CA LEU A 172 28.38 5.36 15.20
C LEU A 172 28.69 5.67 16.66
N GLU A 173 29.95 6.01 16.96
CA GLU A 173 30.35 6.58 18.24
C GLU A 173 29.74 7.98 18.36
N TYR A 174 28.45 8.04 18.67
CA TYR A 174 27.82 9.29 19.02
C TYR A 174 28.38 9.73 20.37
N SER A 175 28.95 10.93 20.40
CA SER A 175 29.49 11.56 21.62
C SER A 175 28.45 11.67 22.73
N ASN A 176 27.15 11.70 22.40
CA ASN A 176 26.01 11.56 23.30
C ASN A 176 24.69 11.24 22.54
N ILE A 177 23.60 10.99 23.29
CA ILE A 177 22.24 10.70 22.75
C ILE A 177 21.63 11.90 21.99
N GLU A 178 22.04 13.12 22.33
CA GLU A 178 21.53 14.34 21.71
C GLU A 178 22.04 14.48 20.26
N ASP A 179 23.31 14.13 20.03
CA ASP A 179 23.94 14.12 18.71
C ASP A 179 23.30 13.08 17.79
N PHE A 180 22.95 11.90 18.32
CA PHE A 180 22.17 10.89 17.59
C PHE A 180 20.82 11.45 17.15
N SER A 181 20.05 11.99 18.10
CA SER A 181 18.70 12.51 17.84
C SER A 181 18.72 13.63 16.79
N LYS A 182 19.68 14.56 16.88
CA LYS A 182 19.87 15.63 15.89
C LYS A 182 20.22 15.06 14.51
N THR A 183 21.11 14.06 14.45
CA THR A 183 21.51 13.42 13.20
C THR A 183 20.33 12.73 12.51
N ILE A 184 19.52 11.98 13.28
CA ILE A 184 18.31 11.34 12.75
C ILE A 184 17.33 12.40 12.25
N SER A 185 16.97 13.40 13.07
CA SER A 185 16.06 14.46 12.63
C SER A 185 16.55 15.18 11.37
N PHE A 186 17.85 15.45 11.24
CA PHE A 186 18.43 16.05 10.04
C PHE A 186 18.29 15.17 8.79
N ARG A 187 18.57 13.87 8.90
CA ARG A 187 18.43 12.92 7.78
C ARG A 187 16.98 12.79 7.32
N ILE A 188 16.05 12.73 8.27
CA ILE A 188 14.62 12.70 8.02
C ILE A 188 14.18 14.00 7.34
N GLN A 189 14.67 15.16 7.80
CA GLN A 189 14.37 16.45 7.20
C GLN A 189 14.82 16.53 5.73
N ASN A 190 16.00 16.00 5.40
CA ASN A 190 16.49 15.98 4.01
C ASN A 190 15.70 15.04 3.11
N SER A 191 15.12 13.97 3.68
CA SER A 191 14.31 12.98 2.98
C SER A 191 12.81 13.29 3.04
N LEU A 192 12.44 14.46 3.60
CA LEU A 192 11.05 14.85 3.78
C LEU A 192 10.25 14.91 2.47
N PRO A 193 10.79 15.40 1.34
CA PRO A 193 10.08 15.39 0.06
C PRO A 193 9.59 14.00 -0.36
N ASP A 194 10.40 12.96 -0.12
CA ASP A 194 10.04 11.58 -0.44
C ASP A 194 8.82 11.13 0.36
N ILE A 195 8.80 11.40 1.67
CA ILE A 195 7.70 11.00 2.54
C ILE A 195 6.43 11.77 2.20
N LEU A 196 6.53 13.08 1.98
CA LEU A 196 5.41 13.90 1.55
C LEU A 196 4.84 13.43 0.22
N SER A 197 5.70 12.97 -0.71
CA SER A 197 5.24 12.37 -1.96
C SER A 197 4.39 11.12 -1.71
N ILE A 198 4.78 10.25 -0.78
CA ILE A 198 4.00 9.05 -0.41
C ILE A 198 2.70 9.41 0.29
N LEU A 199 2.72 10.39 1.20
CA LEU A 199 1.53 10.87 1.90
C LEU A 199 0.50 11.49 0.95
N SER A 200 0.95 12.04 -0.18
CA SER A 200 0.09 12.61 -1.22
C SER A 200 -0.64 11.58 -2.08
N ILE A 201 -0.17 10.32 -2.10
CA ILE A 201 -0.75 9.27 -2.95
C ILE A 201 -2.04 8.75 -2.30
N PRO A 202 -3.21 8.93 -2.94
CA PRO A 202 -4.48 8.48 -2.39
C PRO A 202 -4.54 6.94 -2.31
N VAL A 203 -5.42 6.42 -1.45
CA VAL A 203 -5.84 5.02 -1.54
C VAL A 203 -6.85 4.91 -2.65
N PHE A 204 -6.63 3.97 -3.56
CA PHE A 204 -7.61 3.68 -4.59
C PHE A 204 -8.87 3.12 -3.95
N GLN A 205 -9.99 3.82 -4.10
CA GLN A 205 -11.29 3.35 -3.66
C GLN A 205 -11.81 2.35 -4.70
N GLY A 206 -11.51 1.06 -4.50
CA GLY A 206 -12.01 -0.02 -5.35
C GLY A 206 -13.54 -0.11 -5.45
N ASN A 207 -14.28 0.63 -4.61
CA ASN A 207 -15.75 0.58 -4.54
C ASN A 207 -16.47 1.46 -5.58
N ASP A 208 -15.79 2.34 -6.33
CA ASP A 208 -16.48 3.32 -7.19
C ASP A 208 -16.35 3.10 -8.69
N ILE A 209 -15.54 2.14 -9.17
CA ILE A 209 -15.57 1.77 -10.59
C ILE A 209 -16.68 0.75 -10.81
N GLN A 210 -17.90 1.24 -10.66
CA GLN A 210 -19.08 0.55 -11.14
C GLN A 210 -19.25 0.81 -12.63
N LEU A 211 -19.97 -0.12 -13.27
CA LEU A 211 -20.50 0.15 -14.58
C LEU A 211 -21.52 1.28 -14.45
N LEU A 212 -21.34 2.34 -15.23
CA LEU A 212 -22.36 3.38 -15.38
C LEU A 212 -23.65 2.76 -15.92
N ALA A 213 -24.77 3.48 -15.83
CA ALA A 213 -26.06 2.97 -16.31
C ALA A 213 -25.99 2.45 -17.76
N LYS A 214 -25.30 3.18 -18.65
CA LYS A 214 -25.10 2.79 -20.06
C LYS A 214 -24.28 1.49 -20.19
N GLU A 215 -23.21 1.37 -19.42
CA GLU A 215 -22.32 0.19 -19.44
C GLU A 215 -23.01 -1.04 -18.82
N THR A 216 -23.87 -0.82 -17.82
CA THR A 216 -24.72 -1.86 -17.22
C THR A 216 -25.75 -2.37 -18.22
N SER A 217 -26.40 -1.47 -18.96
CA SER A 217 -27.30 -1.86 -20.05
C SER A 217 -26.57 -2.64 -21.14
N ALA A 218 -25.33 -2.25 -21.47
CA ALA A 218 -24.51 -3.00 -22.42
C ALA A 218 -24.15 -4.40 -21.92
N LEU A 219 -23.77 -4.55 -20.65
CA LEU A 219 -23.53 -5.85 -20.03
C LEU A 219 -24.76 -6.76 -20.16
N LEU A 220 -25.95 -6.26 -19.79
CA LEU A 220 -27.19 -7.02 -19.87
C LEU A 220 -27.52 -7.42 -21.30
N GLN A 221 -27.40 -6.48 -22.25
CA GLN A 221 -27.63 -6.75 -23.67
C GLN A 221 -26.69 -7.83 -24.19
N ILE A 222 -25.41 -7.80 -23.83
CA ILE A 222 -24.43 -8.83 -24.21
C ILE A 222 -24.83 -10.19 -23.61
N CYS A 223 -25.21 -10.21 -22.33
CA CYS A 223 -25.62 -11.43 -21.64
C CYS A 223 -26.81 -12.10 -22.32
N GLU A 224 -27.82 -11.32 -22.70
CA GLU A 224 -28.97 -11.81 -23.46
C GLU A 224 -28.55 -12.30 -24.84
N THR A 225 -27.84 -11.46 -25.59
CA THR A 225 -27.34 -11.71 -26.96
C THR A 225 -26.60 -13.04 -27.06
N LEU A 226 -25.73 -13.33 -26.10
CA LEU A 226 -24.90 -14.54 -26.06
C LEU A 226 -25.49 -15.69 -25.23
N ARG A 227 -26.64 -15.49 -24.58
CA ARG A 227 -27.29 -16.46 -23.68
C ARG A 227 -26.34 -16.94 -22.57
N LEU A 228 -25.69 -15.99 -21.90
CA LEU A 228 -24.72 -16.26 -20.85
C LEU A 228 -25.38 -16.80 -19.57
N SER A 229 -24.70 -17.74 -18.91
CA SER A 229 -24.99 -18.14 -17.53
C SER A 229 -24.60 -17.06 -16.53
N GLU A 230 -25.07 -17.18 -15.29
CA GLU A 230 -24.74 -16.21 -14.23
C GLU A 230 -23.23 -16.12 -13.98
N THR A 231 -22.51 -17.25 -14.01
CA THR A 231 -21.05 -17.27 -13.87
C THR A 231 -20.36 -16.52 -15.00
N GLU A 232 -20.81 -16.70 -16.25
CA GLU A 232 -20.25 -16.02 -17.43
C GLU A 232 -20.56 -14.52 -17.40
N ARG A 233 -21.73 -14.13 -16.89
CA ARG A 233 -22.10 -12.72 -16.66
C ARG A 233 -21.17 -12.06 -15.64
N ILE A 234 -20.86 -12.74 -14.54
CA ILE A 234 -19.92 -12.24 -13.53
C ILE A 234 -18.53 -12.05 -14.17
N GLN A 235 -18.03 -13.06 -14.88
CA GLN A 235 -16.74 -12.97 -15.57
C GLN A 235 -16.69 -11.80 -16.57
N LEU A 236 -17.74 -11.64 -17.38
CA LEU A 236 -17.84 -10.53 -18.33
C LEU A 236 -17.84 -9.17 -17.60
N LYS A 237 -18.58 -9.04 -16.50
CA LYS A 237 -18.60 -7.82 -15.68
C LYS A 237 -17.21 -7.49 -15.17
N ASP A 238 -16.47 -8.47 -14.66
CA ASP A 238 -15.11 -8.29 -14.15
C ASP A 238 -14.16 -7.84 -15.26
N TRP A 239 -14.29 -8.39 -16.48
CA TRP A 239 -13.49 -7.95 -17.62
C TRP A 239 -13.81 -6.52 -18.04
N MET A 240 -15.09 -6.14 -18.07
CA MET A 240 -15.52 -4.78 -18.39
C MET A 240 -14.98 -3.75 -17.38
N ILE A 241 -15.06 -4.07 -16.08
CA ILE A 241 -14.51 -3.22 -15.02
C ILE A 241 -12.98 -3.14 -15.14
N GLY A 242 -12.31 -4.27 -15.35
CA GLY A 242 -10.86 -4.32 -15.54
C GLY A 242 -10.39 -3.49 -16.74
N TYR A 243 -11.10 -3.55 -17.87
CA TYR A 243 -10.79 -2.73 -19.05
C TYR A 243 -10.93 -1.24 -18.76
N LYS A 244 -12.00 -0.84 -18.06
CA LYS A 244 -12.23 0.54 -17.63
C LYS A 244 -11.13 1.05 -16.71
N ILE A 245 -10.68 0.22 -15.76
CA ILE A 245 -9.55 0.53 -14.87
C ILE A 245 -8.26 0.75 -15.68
N ARG A 246 -7.92 -0.18 -16.58
CA ARG A 246 -6.65 -0.14 -17.32
C ARG A 246 -6.57 0.99 -18.35
N THR A 247 -7.67 1.27 -19.04
CA THR A 247 -7.65 2.14 -20.22
C THR A 247 -8.32 3.49 -20.00
N GLY A 248 -9.12 3.64 -18.93
CA GLY A 248 -9.99 4.79 -18.73
C GLY A 248 -11.18 4.87 -19.71
N ASN A 249 -11.30 3.93 -20.66
CA ASN A 249 -12.36 3.93 -21.67
C ASN A 249 -13.61 3.20 -21.21
N SER A 250 -14.75 3.56 -21.79
CA SER A 250 -16.03 2.89 -21.54
C SER A 250 -16.05 1.47 -22.15
N PRO A 251 -16.41 0.42 -21.37
CA PRO A 251 -16.47 -0.94 -21.86
C PRO A 251 -17.69 -1.24 -22.76
N ASP A 252 -18.65 -0.33 -22.92
CA ASP A 252 -19.80 -0.54 -23.82
C ASP A 252 -19.41 -0.79 -25.30
N LEU A 253 -18.18 -0.45 -25.68
CA LEU A 253 -17.57 -0.77 -26.98
C LEU A 253 -17.57 -2.28 -27.30
N GLY A 254 -17.64 -3.18 -26.31
CA GLY A 254 -17.77 -4.61 -26.58
C GLY A 254 -19.00 -4.96 -27.43
N LEU A 255 -20.07 -4.15 -27.39
CA LEU A 255 -21.25 -4.32 -28.25
C LEU A 255 -20.93 -4.13 -29.74
N SER A 256 -20.07 -3.17 -30.09
CA SER A 256 -19.73 -2.93 -31.50
C SER A 256 -18.86 -4.07 -32.05
N ILE A 257 -17.95 -4.60 -31.22
CA ILE A 257 -17.14 -5.77 -31.57
C ILE A 257 -18.01 -7.01 -31.78
N LEU A 258 -19.00 -7.22 -30.92
CA LEU A 258 -19.98 -8.28 -31.10
C LEU A 258 -20.74 -8.14 -32.41
N LYS A 259 -21.26 -6.95 -32.71
CA LYS A 259 -22.02 -6.69 -33.96
C LYS A 259 -21.17 -6.85 -35.22
N ASN A 260 -19.89 -6.54 -35.15
CA ASN A 260 -18.94 -6.68 -36.26
C ASN A 260 -18.33 -8.09 -36.37
N SER A 261 -18.67 -9.00 -35.46
CA SER A 261 -18.18 -10.38 -35.49
C SER A 261 -18.91 -11.19 -36.57
N ASN A 262 -18.27 -11.35 -37.73
CA ASN A 262 -18.81 -12.13 -38.86
C ASN A 262 -19.15 -13.57 -38.44
N GLY A 263 -20.37 -14.02 -38.76
CA GLY A 263 -20.84 -15.38 -38.52
C GLY A 263 -21.35 -15.68 -37.12
N LEU A 264 -21.41 -14.69 -36.21
CA LEU A 264 -21.99 -14.88 -34.88
C LEU A 264 -23.52 -14.83 -34.88
N PHE A 265 -24.10 -14.04 -35.79
CA PHE A 265 -25.54 -13.82 -35.93
C PHE A 265 -26.03 -14.19 -37.34
N LYS A 266 -27.28 -14.63 -37.43
CA LYS A 266 -28.00 -14.69 -38.72
C LYS A 266 -28.54 -13.30 -39.08
N PRO A 267 -28.77 -13.00 -40.37
CA PRO A 267 -29.17 -11.67 -40.85
C PRO A 267 -30.39 -11.07 -40.10
N ASP A 268 -31.31 -11.93 -39.65
CA ASP A 268 -32.58 -11.51 -39.01
C ASP A 268 -32.66 -11.81 -37.51
N ARG A 269 -31.54 -12.13 -36.85
CA ARG A 269 -31.53 -12.53 -35.43
C ARG A 269 -30.58 -11.69 -34.60
N THR A 270 -31.08 -11.23 -33.46
CA THR A 270 -30.32 -10.49 -32.44
C THR A 270 -29.70 -11.37 -31.36
N LEU A 271 -30.03 -12.67 -31.34
CA LEU A 271 -29.54 -13.66 -30.37
C LEU A 271 -28.77 -14.77 -31.08
N VAL A 272 -27.74 -15.30 -30.43
CA VAL A 272 -27.02 -16.49 -30.92
C VAL A 272 -27.93 -17.73 -30.92
N GLU A 273 -27.79 -18.59 -31.93
CA GLU A 273 -28.65 -19.77 -32.07
C GLU A 273 -28.28 -20.89 -31.10
N THR A 274 -26.98 -21.06 -30.86
CA THR A 274 -26.43 -22.16 -30.07
C THR A 274 -25.56 -21.64 -28.94
N ARG A 275 -25.43 -22.45 -27.88
CA ARG A 275 -24.55 -22.14 -26.74
C ARG A 275 -23.08 -22.07 -27.14
N GLU A 276 -22.66 -22.83 -28.17
CA GLU A 276 -21.30 -22.76 -28.71
C GLU A 276 -21.00 -21.40 -29.36
N LEU A 277 -21.94 -20.83 -30.12
CA LEU A 277 -21.80 -19.48 -30.69
C LEU A 277 -21.74 -18.42 -29.58
N GLY A 278 -22.54 -18.59 -28.51
CA GLY A 278 -22.46 -17.76 -27.30
C GLY A 278 -21.06 -17.77 -26.68
N LYS A 279 -20.47 -18.95 -26.51
CA LYS A 279 -19.10 -19.10 -25.98
C LYS A 279 -18.04 -18.49 -26.89
N LYS A 280 -18.18 -18.63 -28.23
CA LYS A 280 -17.28 -17.98 -29.19
C LYS A 280 -17.34 -16.45 -29.07
N GLY A 281 -18.54 -15.87 -28.93
CA GLY A 281 -18.72 -14.44 -28.69
C GLY A 281 -18.09 -13.99 -27.37
N LEU A 282 -18.30 -14.75 -26.30
CA LEU A 282 -17.70 -14.46 -24.99
C LEU A 282 -16.15 -14.51 -25.05
N TYR A 283 -15.59 -15.47 -25.79
CA TYR A 283 -14.14 -15.55 -25.99
C TYR A 283 -13.58 -14.35 -26.75
N ALA A 284 -14.26 -13.88 -27.80
CA ALA A 284 -13.87 -12.68 -28.54
C ALA A 284 -13.89 -11.43 -27.63
N LEU A 285 -14.92 -11.29 -26.80
CA LEU A 285 -14.99 -10.21 -25.80
C LEU A 285 -13.86 -10.29 -24.77
N ARG A 286 -13.50 -11.49 -24.33
CA ARG A 286 -12.36 -11.67 -23.43
C ARG A 286 -11.08 -11.12 -24.04
N GLN A 287 -10.80 -11.47 -25.30
CA GLN A 287 -9.59 -11.00 -26.00
C GLN A 287 -9.57 -9.48 -26.11
N PHE A 288 -10.70 -8.86 -26.43
CA PHE A 288 -10.82 -7.40 -26.49
C PHE A 288 -10.62 -6.73 -25.13
N TYR A 289 -11.33 -7.17 -24.09
CA TYR A 289 -11.22 -6.50 -22.80
C TYR A 289 -9.87 -6.74 -22.15
N GLN A 290 -9.15 -7.82 -22.49
CA GLN A 290 -7.84 -8.16 -21.91
C GLN A 290 -6.64 -7.65 -22.72
N SER A 291 -6.84 -7.11 -23.94
CA SER A 291 -5.80 -6.38 -24.69
C SER A 291 -5.53 -5.01 -24.08
#